data_AF-A0A954LTF4-F1
#
_entry.id   AF-A0A954LTF4-F1
#
_cell.length_a   1.000
_cell.length_b   1.000
_cell.length_c   1.000
_cell.angle_alpha   90.00
_cell.angle_beta   90.00
_cell.angle_gamma   90.00
#
_symmetry.space_group_name_H-M   'P 1'
#
loop_
_entity.id
_entity.type
_entity.pdbx_description
1 polymer ?
#
loop_
_entity_poly.entity_id
_entity_poly.type
_entity_poly.pdbx_seq_one_letter_code
_entity_poly.pdbx_strand_id
1 'polypeptide(L)' 'MNGQPCIRGLRITVRRDLEAMALYPDRDELFREYPEMEPDDLTLALAAASSSSDLR' A
#
# COMPACT_ATOMS: atom_id res chain seq x y z
N MET A 1 -18.35 3.85 -10.71
CA MET A 1 -16.89 3.90 -10.94
C MET A 1 -16.25 4.02 -9.56
N ASN A 2 -15.97 2.88 -8.92
CA ASN A 2 -15.48 2.81 -7.55
C ASN A 2 -14.05 3.36 -7.50
N GLY A 3 -13.91 4.57 -6.95
CA GLY A 3 -12.66 5.30 -6.80
C GLY A 3 -11.75 4.67 -5.76
N GLN A 4 -11.22 3.49 -6.06
CA GLN A 4 -10.03 3.02 -5.38
C GLN A 4 -8.87 3.96 -5.78
N PRO A 5 -8.12 4.52 -4.82
CA PRO A 5 -6.92 5.28 -5.16
C PRO A 5 -5.95 4.30 -5.83
N CYS A 6 -5.91 4.37 -7.17
CA CYS A 6 -4.82 3.76 -7.93
C CYS A 6 -3.60 4.64 -7.67
N ILE A 7 -2.61 4.09 -6.99
CA ILE A 7 -1.33 4.76 -6.85
C ILE A 7 -0.72 4.84 -8.26
N ARG A 8 -0.22 6.02 -8.61
CA ARG A 8 -0.02 6.41 -10.01
C ARG A 8 0.99 5.49 -10.71
N GLY A 9 0.52 4.73 -11.70
CA GLY A 9 1.38 4.15 -12.74
C GLY A 9 1.80 2.69 -12.53
N LEU A 10 1.60 2.12 -11.34
CA LEU A 10 1.81 0.70 -11.08
C LEU A 10 0.45 0.02 -10.92
N ARG A 11 0.25 -1.15 -11.54
CA ARG A 11 -0.98 -1.97 -11.36
C ARG A 11 -1.00 -2.65 -9.98
N ILE A 12 -0.43 -2.02 -8.97
CA ILE A 12 -0.40 -2.49 -7.60
C ILE A 12 -1.46 -1.67 -6.88
N THR A 13 -2.45 -2.35 -6.31
CA THR A 13 -3.52 -1.70 -5.56
C THR A 13 -3.06 -1.49 -4.13
N VAL A 14 -3.53 -0.41 -3.48
CA VAL A 14 -3.32 -0.12 -2.05
C VAL A 14 -3.46 -1.35 -1.14
N ARG A 15 -4.39 -2.24 -1.46
CA ARG A 15 -4.60 -3.49 -0.74
C ARG A 15 -3.35 -4.38 -0.75
N ARG A 16 -2.69 -4.47 -1.90
CA ARG A 16 -1.50 -5.29 -2.12
C ARG A 16 -0.30 -4.72 -1.36
N ASP A 17 -0.18 -3.40 -1.25
CA ASP A 17 0.83 -2.75 -0.39
C ASP A 17 0.57 -3.03 1.09
N LEU A 18 -0.69 -3.00 1.53
CA LEU A 18 -1.07 -3.42 2.89
C LEU A 18 -0.77 -4.89 3.16
N GLU A 19 -1.05 -5.77 2.20
CA GLU A 19 -0.72 -7.20 2.29
C GLU A 19 0.80 -7.41 2.35
N ALA A 20 1.58 -6.69 1.54
CA ALA A 20 3.04 -6.75 1.57
C ALA A 20 3.62 -6.18 2.87
N MET A 21 3.11 -5.06 3.37
CA MET A 21 3.47 -4.51 4.68
C MET A 21 3.14 -5.46 5.84
N ALA A 22 2.10 -6.28 5.70
CA ALA A 22 1.74 -7.28 6.70
C ALA A 22 2.64 -8.53 6.63
N LEU A 23 3.12 -8.88 5.42
CA LEU A 23 4.02 -10.00 5.19
C LEU A 23 5.47 -9.66 5.57
N TYR A 24 5.90 -8.43 5.29
CA TYR A 24 7.25 -7.93 5.55
C TYR A 24 7.20 -6.80 6.60
N PRO A 25 7.45 -7.13 7.89
CA PRO A 25 7.48 -6.13 8.95
C PRO A 25 8.69 -5.19 8.81
N ASP A 26 9.77 -5.64 8.16
CA ASP A 26 10.94 -4.82 7.86
C ASP A 26 10.75 -4.09 6.52
N ARG A 27 10.92 -2.77 6.54
CA ARG A 27 10.76 -1.92 5.35
C ARG A 27 11.90 -2.11 4.36
N ASP A 28 13.11 -2.38 4.83
CA ASP A 28 14.28 -2.57 3.97
C ASP A 28 14.16 -3.85 3.15
N GLU A 29 13.66 -4.92 3.78
CA GLU A 29 13.34 -6.19 3.11
C GLU A 29 12.20 -6.03 2.11
N LEU A 30 11.15 -5.28 2.50
CA LEU A 30 10.01 -4.99 1.64
C LEU A 30 10.43 -4.25 0.35
N PHE A 31 11.27 -3.22 0.44
CA PHE A 31 11.79 -2.50 -0.74
C PHE A 31 12.82 -3.31 -1.54
N ARG A 32 13.47 -4.29 -0.92
CA ARG A 32 14.38 -5.19 -1.63
C ARG A 32 13.63 -6.19 -2.50
N GLU A 33 12.52 -6.73 -1.98
CA GLU A 33 11.65 -7.66 -2.71
C GLU A 33 10.77 -6.93 -3.74
N TYR A 34 10.38 -5.68 -3.44
CA TYR A 34 9.59 -4.82 -4.31
C TYR A 34 10.31 -3.47 -4.55
N PRO A 35 11.38 -3.46 -5.35
CA PRO A 35 12.16 -2.24 -5.62
C PRO A 35 11.41 -1.20 -6.46
N GLU A 36 10.28 -1.61 -7.07
CA GLU A 36 9.39 -0.73 -7.82
C GLU A 36 8.40 0.04 -6.94
N MET A 37 8.31 -0.30 -5.66
CA MET A 37 7.38 0.30 -4.72
C MET A 37 7.97 1.58 -4.16
N GLU A 38 7.18 2.66 -4.14
CA GLU A 38 7.64 3.92 -3.57
C GLU A 38 7.22 4.06 -2.09
N PRO A 39 7.97 4.84 -1.30
CA PRO A 39 7.54 5.20 0.05
C PRO A 39 6.21 5.98 0.08
N ASP A 40 5.84 6.64 -1.01
CA ASP A 40 4.55 7.31 -1.16
C ASP A 40 3.40 6.29 -1.22
N ASP A 41 3.62 5.11 -1.84
CA ASP A 41 2.64 4.02 -1.88
C ASP A 41 2.28 3.56 -0.46
N LEU A 42 3.30 3.38 0.41
CA LEU A 42 3.11 3.00 1.81
C LEU A 42 2.28 4.04 2.56
N THR A 43 2.55 5.32 2.31
CA THR A 43 1.86 6.42 2.97
C THR A 43 0.39 6.47 2.54
N LEU A 44 0.12 6.33 1.24
CA LEU A 44 -1.23 6.24 0.68
C LEU A 44 -1.98 5.02 1.21
N ALA A 45 -1.29 3.88 1.33
CA ALA A 45 -1.85 2.66 1.86
C ALA A 45 -2.24 2.77 3.34
N LEU A 46 -1.36 3.36 4.16
CA LEU A 46 -1.63 3.64 5.58
C LEU A 46 -2.74 4.68 5.76
N ALA A 47 -2.77 5.72 4.93
CA ALA A 47 -3.82 6.73 4.93
C ALA A 47 -5.17 6.13 4.55
N ALA A 48 -5.21 5.27 3.52
CA ALA A 48 -6.42 4.54 3.12
C ALA A 48 -6.90 3.57 4.20
N ALA A 49 -6.00 2.82 4.84
CA ALA A 49 -6.35 1.95 5.97
C ALA A 49 -6.92 2.74 7.16
N SER A 50 -6.34 3.92 7.44
CA SER A 50 -6.80 4.81 8.51
C SER A 50 -8.12 5.51 8.16
N SER A 51 -8.35 5.86 6.90
CA SER A 51 -9.64 6.36 6.42
C SER A 51 -10.72 5.27 6.40
N SER A 52 -10.33 4.00 6.25
CA SER A 52 -11.24 2.85 6.33
C SER A 52 -11.57 2.41 7.76
N SER A 53 -11.17 3.19 8.79
CA SER A 53 -11.59 2.97 10.18
C SER A 53 -13.12 3.10 10.38
N ASP A 54 -13.87 3.46 9.35
CA ASP A 54 -15.32 3.35 9.26
C ASP A 54 -15.76 2.02 8.62
N LEU A 55 -15.28 0.90 9.15
CA LEU A 55 -15.93 -0.39 8.95
C LEU A 55 -16.16 -1.02 10.33
N ARG A 56 -17.26 -0.59 10.94
CA ARG A 56 -17.92 -1.30 12.05
C ARG A 56 -18.77 -2.43 11.49
#